data_AF-A0A9E3SBK5-F1
#
_entry.id   AF-A0A9E3SBK5-F1
#
_cell.length_a   1.000
_cell.length_b   1.000
_cell.length_c   1.000
_cell.angle_alpha   90.00
_cell.angle_beta   90.00
_cell.angle_gamma   90.00
#
_symmetry.space_group_name_H-M   'P 1'
#
loop_
_entity.id
_entity.type
_entity.pdbx_description
1 polymer ?
#
loop_
_entity_poly.entity_id
_entity_poly.type
_entity_poly.pdbx_seq_one_letter_code
_entity_poly.pdbx_strand_id
1 'polypeptide(L)'
;MIELEPGNALDINLKEDGQGRDRVVLSMQAHDCTLNLTPHQARVLATELIMAVNRAEVRNNLKHNQNMVRGAQSLEQKRNLFNQAYAK
;
A
#
# COMPACT_ATOMS: atom_id res chain seq x y z
N MET A 1 17.74 4.28 5.68
CA MET A 1 16.77 4.73 6.70
C MET A 1 15.45 5.01 6.02
N ILE A 2 14.38 4.34 6.44
CA ILE A 2 13.00 4.66 6.03
C ILE A 2 12.37 5.42 7.19
N GLU A 3 11.91 6.65 6.93
CA GLU A 3 11.20 7.45 7.92
C GLU A 3 9.76 6.93 8.06
N LEU A 4 9.32 6.77 9.31
CA LEU A 4 8.01 6.32 9.75
C LEU A 4 7.35 7.45 10.58
N GLU A 5 6.05 7.60 10.41
CA GLU A 5 5.21 8.56 11.16
C GLU A 5 5.28 8.36 12.69
N PRO A 6 5.33 9.45 13.50
CA PRO A 6 6.21 10.59 13.38
C PRO A 6 7.48 10.39 14.25
N GLY A 7 8.65 10.42 13.60
CA GLY A 7 9.96 10.42 14.26
C GLY A 7 10.64 9.06 14.39
N ASN A 8 10.03 8.02 13.84
CA ASN A 8 10.58 6.67 13.89
C ASN A 8 11.36 6.40 12.61
N ALA A 9 12.54 5.82 12.72
CA ALA A 9 13.31 5.39 11.57
C ALA A 9 13.47 3.87 11.58
N LEU A 10 13.25 3.24 10.43
CA LEU A 10 13.61 1.87 10.16
C LEU A 10 14.94 1.85 9.41
N ASP A 11 15.97 1.33 10.07
CA ASP A 11 17.29 1.15 9.48
C ASP A 11 17.47 -0.28 9.02
N ILE A 12 18.06 -0.44 7.84
CA ILE A 12 18.31 -1.74 7.21
C ILE A 12 19.80 -1.81 6.94
N ASN A 13 20.47 -2.81 7.51
CA ASN A 13 21.91 -2.97 7.43
C ASN A 13 22.26 -4.42 7.06
N LEU A 14 23.32 -4.59 6.28
CA LEU A 14 23.98 -5.89 6.11
C LEU A 14 25.07 -6.02 7.16
N LYS A 15 25.05 -7.11 7.93
CA LYS A 15 26.07 -7.44 8.94
C LYS A 15 26.49 -8.89 8.78
N GLU A 16 27.65 -9.22 9.32
CA GLU A 16 28.13 -10.59 9.43
C GLU A 16 27.78 -11.14 10.83
N ASP A 17 27.31 -12.39 10.92
CA ASP A 17 27.13 -13.08 12.21
C ASP A 17 28.46 -13.65 12.73
N GLY A 18 28.48 -14.13 13.97
CA GLY A 18 29.68 -14.71 14.59
C GLY A 18 30.21 -15.99 13.93
N GLN A 19 29.63 -16.43 12.81
CA GLN A 19 30.06 -17.56 11.99
C GLN A 19 30.46 -17.12 10.56
N GLY A 20 30.57 -15.82 10.30
CA GLY A 20 30.97 -15.33 8.98
C GLY A 20 29.83 -15.24 7.97
N ARG A 21 28.56 -15.35 8.40
CA ARG A 21 27.42 -15.37 7.46
C ARG A 21 26.70 -14.04 7.43
N ASP A 22 26.33 -13.63 6.23
CA ASP A 22 25.52 -12.44 6.01
C ASP A 22 24.16 -12.51 6.73
N ARG A 23 23.80 -11.39 7.37
CA ARG A 23 22.52 -11.13 8.02
C ARG A 23 22.02 -9.76 7.63
N VAL A 24 20.74 -9.68 7.29
CA VAL A 24 20.06 -8.42 7.08
C VAL A 24 19.39 -8.03 8.39
N VAL A 25 19.82 -6.90 8.95
CA VAL A 25 19.36 -6.39 10.24
C VAL A 25 18.43 -5.22 9.99
N LEU A 26 17.18 -5.35 10.44
CA LEU A 26 16.18 -4.29 10.43
C LEU A 26 16.02 -3.80 11.86
N SER A 27 16.29 -2.52 12.12
CA SER A 27 16.21 -1.93 13.46
C SER A 27 15.30 -0.71 13.47
N MET A 28 14.37 -0.66 14.42
CA MET A 28 13.41 0.43 14.56
C MET A 28 13.75 1.28 15.79
N GLN A 29 14.08 2.55 15.57
CA GLN A 29 14.70 3.41 16.60
C GLN A 29 13.82 3.67 17.82
N ALA A 30 12.49 3.69 17.68
CA ALA A 30 11.60 4.05 18.80
C ALA A 30 11.35 2.94 19.83
N HIS A 31 11.66 1.68 19.51
CA HIS A 31 11.23 0.54 20.32
C HIS A 31 12.34 -0.48 20.59
N ASP A 32 13.59 -0.16 20.28
CA ASP A 32 14.73 -1.08 20.32
C ASP A 32 14.43 -2.44 19.63
N CYS A 33 13.52 -2.42 18.67
CA CYS A 33 13.07 -3.62 17.99
C CYS A 33 14.05 -3.92 16.87
N THR A 34 14.68 -5.10 16.94
CA THR A 34 15.64 -5.56 15.94
C THR A 34 15.24 -6.92 15.38
N LEU A 35 15.18 -7.00 14.06
CA LEU A 35 14.95 -8.22 13.29
C LEU A 35 16.25 -8.60 12.58
N ASN A 36 16.81 -9.76 12.95
CA ASN A 36 17.97 -10.34 12.29
C ASN A 36 17.52 -11.44 11.33
N LEU A 37 17.61 -11.19 10.03
CA LEU A 37 17.12 -12.08 8.98
C LEU A 37 18.29 -12.71 8.22
N THR A 38 18.10 -13.96 7.78
CA THR A 38 18.91 -14.51 6.68
C THR A 38 18.63 -13.74 5.38
N PRO A 39 19.53 -13.77 4.39
CA PRO A 39 19.28 -13.18 3.08
C PRO A 39 18.00 -13.72 2.40
N HIS A 40 17.70 -15.01 2.61
CA HIS A 40 16.48 -15.62 2.08
C HIS A 40 15.21 -15.05 2.76
N GLN A 41 15.20 -14.95 4.08
CA GLN A 41 14.06 -14.38 4.82
C GLN A 41 13.84 -12.90 4.48
N ALA A 42 14.92 -12.12 4.37
CA ALA A 42 14.83 -10.72 3.96
C ALA A 42 14.24 -10.58 2.55
N ARG A 43 14.61 -11.47 1.62
CA ARG A 43 14.02 -11.52 0.29
C ARG A 43 12.52 -11.83 0.32
N VAL A 44 12.10 -12.83 1.10
CA VAL A 44 10.67 -13.17 1.25
C VAL A 44 9.91 -11.97 1.83
N LEU A 45 10.43 -11.33 2.87
CA LEU A 45 9.83 -10.13 3.46
C LEU A 45 9.69 -8.99 2.44
N ALA A 46 10.74 -8.72 1.65
CA ALA A 46 10.70 -7.70 0.61
C ALA A 46 9.61 -7.98 -0.44
N THR A 47 9.48 -9.24 -0.87
CA THR A 47 8.43 -9.66 -1.80
C THR A 47 7.04 -9.42 -1.21
N GLU A 48 6.81 -9.81 0.05
CA GLU A 48 5.51 -9.59 0.72
C GLU A 48 5.17 -8.11 0.83
N LEU A 49 6.16 -7.25 1.14
CA LEU A 49 5.97 -5.80 1.19
C LEU A 49 5.55 -5.25 -0.18
N ILE A 50 6.26 -5.63 -1.26
CA ILE A 50 5.91 -5.23 -2.63
C ILE A 50 4.50 -5.70 -2.98
N MET A 51 4.15 -6.94 -2.66
CA MET A 51 2.80 -7.47 -2.92
C MET A 51 1.72 -6.76 -2.12
N ALA A 52 1.98 -6.37 -0.87
CA ALA A 52 1.05 -5.58 -0.07
C ALA A 52 0.80 -4.20 -0.69
N VAL A 53 1.86 -3.53 -1.17
CA VAL A 53 1.76 -2.25 -1.89
C VAL A 53 0.93 -2.40 -3.15
N ASN A 54 1.26 -3.37 -4.01
CA ASN A 54 0.52 -3.61 -5.26
C ASN A 54 -0.97 -3.88 -4.98
N ARG A 55 -1.29 -4.66 -3.93
CA ARG A 55 -2.69 -4.90 -3.51
C ARG A 55 -3.39 -3.62 -3.06
N ALA A 56 -2.71 -2.74 -2.33
CA ALA A 56 -3.28 -1.48 -1.87
C ALA A 56 -3.59 -0.53 -3.05
N GLU A 57 -2.68 -0.44 -4.02
CA GLU A 57 -2.84 0.39 -5.22
C GLU A 57 -3.99 -0.10 -6.10
N VAL A 58 -4.05 -1.41 -6.37
CA VAL A 58 -5.16 -2.02 -7.12
C VAL A 58 -6.49 -1.72 -6.45
N ARG A 59 -6.57 -1.86 -5.12
CA ARG A 59 -7.78 -1.55 -4.36
C ARG A 59 -8.18 -0.07 -4.49
N ASN A 60 -7.21 0.85 -4.50
CA ASN A 60 -7.49 2.27 -4.68
C ASN A 60 -8.02 2.58 -6.09
N ASN A 61 -7.38 2.00 -7.12
CA ASN A 61 -7.81 2.16 -8.51
C ASN A 61 -9.22 1.62 -8.74
N LEU A 62 -9.56 0.47 -8.15
CA LEU A 62 -10.89 -0.12 -8.23
C LEU A 62 -11.95 0.76 -7.53
N LYS A 63 -11.65 1.33 -6.37
CA LYS A 63 -12.56 2.28 -5.68
C LYS A 63 -12.81 3.53 -6.53
N HIS A 64 -11.77 4.07 -7.16
CA HIS A 64 -11.89 5.23 -8.03
C HIS A 64 -12.80 4.93 -9.24
N ASN A 65 -12.65 3.76 -9.85
CA ASN A 65 -13.46 3.33 -10.99
C ASN A 65 -14.92 3.01 -10.63
N GLN A 66 -15.22 2.53 -9.41
CA GLN A 66 -16.61 2.33 -8.96
C GLN A 66 -17.41 3.64 -8.87
N ASN A 67 -16.76 4.75 -8.52
CA ASN A 67 -17.42 6.06 -8.46
C ASN A 67 -17.74 6.63 -9.85
N MET A 68 -17.02 6.23 -10.90
CA MET A 68 -17.32 6.61 -12.29
C MET A 68 -18.60 5.94 -12.82
N VAL A 69 -18.89 4.70 -12.42
CA VAL A 69 -20.10 3.97 -12.84
C VAL A 69 -21.36 4.51 -12.14
N ARG A 70 -21.26 4.96 -10.88
CA ARG A 70 -22.39 5.62 -10.18
C ARG A 70 -22.62 7.06 -10.63
N GLY A 71 -21.60 7.76 -11.11
CA GLY A 71 -21.74 9.14 -11.64
C GLY A 71 -22.49 9.22 -12.97
N ALA A 72 -22.44 8.17 -13.79
CA ALA A 72 -23.14 8.13 -15.09
C ALA A 72 -24.66 7.98 -14.94
N GLN A 73 -25.16 7.32 -13.90
CA GLN A 73 -26.60 7.12 -13.69
C GLN A 73 -27.33 8.39 -13.23
N SER A 74 -26.63 9.34 -12.60
CA SER A 74 -27.27 10.56 -12.08
C SER A 74 -27.59 11.60 -13.15
N LEU A 75 -26.95 11.54 -14.33
CA LEU A 75 -27.17 12.51 -15.41
C LEU A 75 -28.31 12.09 -16.35
N GLU A 76 -28.57 10.80 -16.51
CA GLU A 76 -29.69 10.32 -17.35
C GLU A 76 -31.05 10.47 -16.66
N GLN A 77 -31.13 10.33 -15.34
CA GLN A 77 -32.40 10.50 -14.62
C GLN A 77 -32.92 11.94 -14.65
N LYS A 78 -32.05 12.97 -14.64
CA LYS A 78 -32.51 14.36 -14.76
C LYS A 78 -33.02 14.71 -16.15
N ARG A 79 -32.55 14.07 -17.22
CA ARG A 79 -33.01 14.34 -18.59
C ARG A 79 -34.41 13.79 -18.87
N ASN A 80 -34.78 12.67 -18.27
CA ASN A 80 -36.10 12.07 -18.47
C ASN A 80 -37.25 12.76 -17.70
N LEU A 81 -36.95 13.51 -16.64
CA LEU A 81 -37.95 14.29 -15.89
C LEU A 81 -38.39 15.58 -16.61
N PHE A 82 -37.58 16.13 -17.52
CA PHE A 82 -37.95 17.36 -18.25
C PHE A 82 -38.81 17.10 -19.50
N ASN A 83 -38.80 15.89 -20.06
CA ASN A 83 -39.58 15.57 -21.28
C ASN A 83 -41.03 15.17 -21.02
N GLN A 84 -41.44 14.96 -19.75
CA GLN A 84 -42.85 14.68 -19.41
C GLN A 84 -43.69 15.95 -19.13
N ALA A 85 -43.09 17.14 -19.12
CA ALA A 85 -43.79 18.38 -18.78
C ALA A 85 -44.42 19.12 -19.98
N TYR A 86 -44.24 18.65 -21.22
CA TYR A 86 -44.65 19.36 -22.44
C TYR A 86 -45.41 18.50 -23.46
N ALA A 87 -46.17 17.49 -23.02
CA ALA A 87 -47.14 16.81 -23.87
C ALA A 87 -48.56 17.09 -23.37
N LYS A 88 -49.17 18.15 -23.91
CA LYS A 88 -50.62 18.36 -23.98
C LYS A 88 -51.01 18.49 -25.43
#